data_AF-A0A1F8RM07-F1
#
_entry.id   AF-A0A1F8RM07-F1
#
_cell.length_a   1.000
_cell.length_b   1.000
_cell.length_c   1.000
_cell.angle_alpha   90.00
_cell.angle_beta   90.00
_cell.angle_gamma   90.00
#
_symmetry.space_group_name_H-M   'P 1'
#
loop_
_entity.id
_entity.type
_entity.pdbx_description
1 polymer ?
#
loop_
_entity_poly.entity_id
_entity_poly.type
_entity_poly.pdbx_seq_one_letter_code
_entity_poly.pdbx_strand_id
1 'polypeptide(L)'
;MQAQDPVNNDGTGWHQSHAFGDFCEFCHAGNVQATDKDAAHTGMVATLADVQASCGSCHAQDLEARAQVYAAALGVDFGKGGGGGATDGGQPSGDAAPTPQPESSDTSTSSSSVVVNEPDVIDYNARYEQTTSGGLNVNWGDVIVGVLIVGVGVGGGGFVYWNERRLRGATPAKPAPKATAVPVNVPAYPPEVVALMPQIAQLNPRGLYALKRLLEDPEDASELLHSLSRLDPEWVRRIRSLDRDARALLMGLAGD
;
A
#
# COMPACT_ATOMS: atom_id res chain seq x y z
N MET A 1 -14.38 -25.81 0.64
CA MET A 1 -15.83 -25.55 0.54
C MET A 1 -16.22 -25.70 -0.92
N GLN A 2 -17.28 -26.45 -1.23
CA GLN A 2 -17.89 -26.38 -2.55
C GLN A 2 -18.70 -25.08 -2.60
N ALA A 3 -18.35 -24.16 -3.50
CA ALA A 3 -19.17 -22.97 -3.76
C ALA A 3 -20.51 -23.46 -4.30
N GLN A 4 -21.53 -23.49 -3.43
CA GLN A 4 -22.84 -24.05 -3.80
C GLN A 4 -23.56 -23.18 -4.83
N ASP A 5 -23.22 -21.89 -4.90
CA ASP A 5 -23.68 -20.95 -5.92
C ASP A 5 -22.52 -20.01 -6.28
N PRO A 6 -21.93 -20.13 -7.48
CA PRO A 6 -20.89 -19.21 -7.89
C PRO A 6 -21.54 -17.84 -8.16
N VAL A 7 -21.33 -16.89 -7.23
CA VAL A 7 -21.89 -15.52 -7.30
C VAL A 7 -21.49 -14.77 -8.58
N ASN A 8 -20.42 -15.22 -9.23
CA ASN A 8 -19.99 -14.73 -10.53
C ASN A 8 -20.93 -15.10 -11.69
N ASN A 9 -22.08 -15.73 -11.43
CA ASN A 9 -23.09 -16.02 -12.45
C ASN A 9 -24.51 -15.63 -12.02
N ASP A 10 -24.63 -14.62 -11.16
CA ASP A 10 -25.93 -14.10 -10.65
C ASP A 10 -26.71 -13.24 -11.66
N GLY A 11 -26.17 -13.02 -12.87
CA GLY A 11 -26.80 -12.23 -13.93
C GLY A 11 -26.69 -10.71 -13.75
N THR A 12 -26.03 -10.22 -12.70
CA THR A 12 -25.89 -8.78 -12.45
C THR A 12 -24.79 -8.12 -13.29
N GLY A 13 -23.87 -8.91 -13.88
CA GLY A 13 -22.67 -8.43 -14.56
C GLY A 13 -21.60 -7.83 -13.63
N TRP A 14 -22.02 -7.33 -12.46
CA TRP A 14 -21.15 -6.80 -11.40
C TRP A 14 -20.22 -7.87 -10.85
N HIS A 15 -20.78 -8.97 -10.32
CA HIS A 15 -19.96 -10.05 -9.77
C HIS A 15 -19.10 -10.71 -10.85
N GLN A 16 -19.57 -10.81 -12.09
CA GLN A 16 -18.77 -11.32 -13.22
C GLN A 16 -17.51 -10.48 -13.45
N SER A 17 -17.65 -9.16 -13.39
CA SER A 17 -16.55 -8.22 -13.64
C SER A 17 -15.54 -8.15 -12.48
N HIS A 18 -15.94 -8.59 -11.28
CA HIS A 18 -15.13 -8.50 -10.06
C HIS A 18 -14.78 -9.88 -9.46
N ALA A 19 -15.20 -10.98 -10.07
CA ALA A 19 -14.91 -12.35 -9.62
C ALA A 19 -13.50 -12.85 -9.96
N PHE A 20 -12.62 -12.00 -10.48
CA PHE A 20 -11.21 -12.36 -10.72
C PHE A 20 -10.41 -12.50 -9.42
N GLY A 21 -10.96 -12.06 -8.28
CA GLY A 21 -10.40 -12.30 -6.95
C GLY A 21 -11.51 -12.45 -5.90
N ASP A 22 -11.13 -12.94 -4.73
CA ASP A 22 -12.01 -13.12 -3.57
C ASP A 22 -12.15 -11.78 -2.83
N PHE A 23 -12.93 -10.85 -3.40
CA PHE A 23 -13.07 -9.48 -2.91
C PHE A 23 -14.36 -9.22 -2.14
N CYS A 24 -15.05 -10.27 -1.70
CA CYS A 24 -16.31 -10.14 -0.97
C CYS A 24 -16.18 -9.24 0.29
N GLU A 25 -15.02 -9.27 0.96
CA GLU A 25 -14.72 -8.39 2.10
C GLU A 25 -14.69 -6.90 1.73
N PHE A 26 -14.16 -6.54 0.57
CA PHE A 26 -14.00 -5.13 0.20
C PHE A 26 -15.32 -4.50 -0.24
N CYS A 27 -16.23 -5.32 -0.78
CA CYS A 27 -17.51 -4.82 -1.28
C CYS A 27 -18.64 -4.89 -0.24
N HIS A 28 -18.67 -5.96 0.57
CA HIS A 28 -19.76 -6.21 1.53
C HIS A 28 -19.29 -6.36 2.96
N ALA A 29 -18.00 -6.18 3.26
CA ALA A 29 -17.44 -6.39 4.61
C ALA A 29 -17.62 -7.83 5.15
N GLY A 30 -17.67 -8.82 4.26
CA GLY A 30 -17.67 -10.23 4.66
C GLY A 30 -16.37 -10.64 5.35
N ASN A 31 -16.44 -11.66 6.21
CA ASN A 31 -15.29 -12.19 6.94
C ASN A 31 -14.62 -13.32 6.16
N VAL A 32 -13.50 -13.03 5.48
CA VAL A 32 -12.74 -14.02 4.69
C VAL A 32 -11.98 -15.05 5.53
N GLN A 33 -11.87 -14.85 6.84
CA GLN A 33 -11.21 -15.79 7.76
C GLN A 33 -12.18 -16.86 8.29
N ALA A 34 -13.49 -16.68 8.07
CA ALA A 34 -14.50 -17.63 8.52
C ALA A 34 -14.52 -18.88 7.62
N THR A 35 -14.57 -20.05 8.25
CA THR A 35 -14.67 -21.34 7.54
C THR A 35 -16.11 -21.80 7.30
N ASP A 36 -17.09 -21.08 7.84
CA ASP A 36 -18.50 -21.34 7.64
C ASP A 36 -19.19 -20.14 6.98
N LYS A 37 -20.21 -20.44 6.18
CA LYS A 37 -20.92 -19.46 5.36
C LYS A 37 -21.60 -18.38 6.20
N ASP A 38 -22.21 -18.76 7.31
CA ASP A 38 -23.02 -17.83 8.12
C ASP A 38 -22.13 -16.83 8.84
N ALA A 39 -20.98 -17.27 9.38
CA ALA A 39 -19.97 -16.39 9.96
C ALA A 39 -19.26 -15.54 8.90
N ALA A 40 -19.00 -16.07 7.71
CA ALA A 40 -18.43 -15.30 6.59
C ALA A 40 -19.36 -14.16 6.15
N HIS A 41 -20.67 -14.37 6.28
CA HIS A 41 -21.71 -13.43 5.89
C HIS A 41 -22.24 -12.57 7.05
N THR A 42 -21.75 -12.77 8.26
CA THR A 42 -22.19 -11.99 9.43
C THR A 42 -21.72 -10.55 9.32
N GLY A 43 -22.67 -9.61 9.43
CA GLY A 43 -22.38 -8.17 9.35
C GLY A 43 -22.22 -7.64 7.93
N MET A 44 -22.47 -8.47 6.90
CA MET A 44 -22.35 -8.00 5.52
C MET A 44 -23.28 -6.82 5.24
N VAL A 45 -22.75 -5.83 4.55
CA VAL A 45 -23.48 -4.65 4.11
C VAL A 45 -24.01 -4.90 2.71
N ALA A 46 -25.26 -4.50 2.48
CA ALA A 46 -25.89 -4.60 1.17
C ALA A 46 -25.03 -3.93 0.08
N THR A 47 -24.92 -4.60 -1.06
CA THR A 47 -24.14 -4.12 -2.20
C THR A 47 -24.60 -2.74 -2.63
N LEU A 48 -23.64 -1.83 -2.79
CA LEU A 48 -23.88 -0.44 -3.23
C LEU A 48 -24.66 0.43 -2.24
N ALA A 49 -24.86 0.00 -1.00
CA ALA A 49 -25.43 0.86 0.04
C ALA A 49 -24.56 2.10 0.31
N ASP A 50 -23.23 1.92 0.23
CA ASP A 50 -22.25 3.01 0.17
C ASP A 50 -21.23 2.71 -0.94
N VAL A 51 -21.50 3.25 -2.12
CA VAL A 51 -20.65 3.02 -3.28
C VAL A 51 -19.26 3.66 -3.12
N GLN A 52 -19.15 4.76 -2.37
CA GLN A 52 -17.87 5.40 -2.14
C GLN A 52 -16.98 4.51 -1.26
N ALA A 53 -17.55 3.94 -0.19
CA ALA A 53 -16.83 3.02 0.69
C ALA A 53 -16.46 1.71 -0.03
N SER A 54 -17.39 1.13 -0.80
CA SER A 54 -17.17 -0.17 -1.48
C SER A 54 -16.25 -0.08 -2.71
N CYS A 55 -16.22 1.06 -3.42
CA CYS A 55 -15.49 1.17 -4.70
C CYS A 55 -14.30 2.13 -4.66
N GLY A 56 -14.26 3.07 -3.71
CA GLY A 56 -13.31 4.19 -3.70
C GLY A 56 -11.84 3.80 -3.56
N SER A 57 -11.56 2.64 -2.96
CA SER A 57 -10.20 2.13 -2.80
C SER A 57 -9.56 1.68 -4.13
N CYS A 58 -10.35 1.13 -5.04
CA CYS A 58 -9.89 0.63 -6.34
C CYS A 58 -10.16 1.61 -7.48
N HIS A 59 -11.19 2.44 -7.37
CA HIS A 59 -11.68 3.34 -8.41
C HIS A 59 -11.69 4.81 -8.00
N ALA A 60 -10.65 5.28 -7.29
CA ALA A 60 -10.60 6.65 -6.77
C ALA A 60 -10.79 7.77 -7.82
N GLN A 61 -10.46 7.49 -9.09
CA GLN A 61 -10.46 8.49 -10.17
C GLN A 61 -11.67 8.39 -11.10
N ASP A 62 -12.34 7.24 -11.14
CA ASP A 62 -13.42 6.93 -12.09
C ASP A 62 -14.64 6.27 -11.44
N LEU A 63 -14.77 6.42 -10.12
CA LEU A 63 -15.83 5.84 -9.30
C LEU A 63 -17.22 6.14 -9.85
N GLU A 64 -17.55 7.41 -10.08
CA GLU A 64 -18.88 7.83 -10.52
C GLU A 64 -19.24 7.21 -11.88
N ALA A 65 -18.30 7.28 -12.84
CA ALA A 65 -18.51 6.78 -14.19
C ALA A 65 -18.73 5.26 -14.21
N ARG A 66 -18.00 4.51 -13.37
CA ARG A 66 -18.14 3.05 -13.29
C ARG A 66 -19.37 2.63 -12.50
N ALA A 67 -19.64 3.28 -11.38
CA ALA A 67 -20.78 2.97 -10.53
C ALA A 67 -22.11 3.20 -11.27
N GLN A 68 -22.18 4.21 -12.13
CA GLN A 68 -23.39 4.52 -12.88
C GLN A 68 -23.82 3.40 -13.86
N VAL A 69 -22.85 2.63 -14.41
CA VAL A 69 -23.14 1.48 -15.29
C VAL A 69 -23.93 0.41 -14.53
N TYR A 70 -23.52 0.12 -13.30
CA TYR A 70 -24.15 -0.89 -12.46
C TYR A 70 -25.42 -0.38 -11.78
N ALA A 71 -25.46 0.89 -11.41
CA ALA A 71 -26.66 1.54 -10.90
C ALA A 71 -27.83 1.42 -11.88
N ALA A 72 -27.58 1.65 -13.18
CA ALA A 72 -28.57 1.47 -14.23
C ALA A 72 -28.99 0.00 -14.43
N ALA A 73 -28.06 -0.95 -14.34
CA ALA A 73 -28.35 -2.38 -14.48
C ALA A 73 -29.14 -2.94 -13.28
N LEU A 74 -28.88 -2.42 -12.08
CA LEU A 74 -29.48 -2.87 -10.81
C LEU A 74 -30.71 -2.05 -10.39
N GLY A 75 -31.03 -0.98 -11.12
CA GLY A 75 -32.18 -0.13 -10.84
C GLY A 75 -32.04 0.70 -9.54
N VAL A 76 -30.81 1.04 -9.14
CA VAL A 76 -30.54 1.84 -7.93
C VAL A 76 -30.10 3.26 -8.31
N ASP A 77 -30.55 4.26 -7.54
CA ASP A 77 -30.15 5.67 -7.73
C ASP A 77 -28.77 5.94 -7.11
N PHE A 78 -27.77 6.23 -7.93
CA PHE A 78 -26.45 6.62 -7.47
C PHE A 78 -26.46 8.02 -6.81
N GLY A 79 -25.92 8.15 -5.59
CA GLY A 79 -25.76 9.44 -4.90
C GLY A 79 -26.89 9.84 -3.94
N LYS A 80 -27.95 9.04 -3.80
CA LYS A 80 -28.83 9.09 -2.62
C LYS A 80 -28.33 8.05 -1.63
N GLY A 81 -27.64 8.50 -0.58
CA GLY A 81 -27.16 7.62 0.49
C GLY A 81 -28.24 6.62 0.91
N GLY A 82 -27.84 5.34 1.00
CA GLY A 82 -28.71 4.19 1.22
C GLY A 82 -29.75 4.45 2.31
N GLY A 83 -30.97 4.70 1.87
CA GLY A 83 -32.11 5.01 2.72
C GLY A 83 -33.38 4.77 1.93
N GLY A 84 -33.66 3.50 1.61
CA GLY A 84 -34.81 3.18 0.79
C GLY A 84 -34.99 1.70 0.52
N GLY A 85 -35.50 0.98 1.52
CA GLY A 85 -36.51 -0.05 1.33
C GLY A 85 -36.04 -1.37 0.72
N ALA A 86 -36.16 -2.42 1.53
CA ALA A 86 -36.42 -3.75 1.02
C ALA A 86 -37.56 -3.68 -0.01
N THR A 87 -37.26 -3.97 -1.28
CA THR A 87 -38.26 -4.45 -2.22
C THR A 87 -38.12 -5.96 -2.27
N ASP A 88 -39.16 -6.59 -1.74
CA ASP A 88 -39.50 -8.00 -1.86
C ASP A 88 -38.99 -8.61 -3.15
N GLY A 89 -38.26 -9.72 -3.00
CA GLY A 89 -38.15 -10.71 -4.04
C GLY A 89 -39.55 -11.24 -4.35
N GLY A 90 -40.17 -10.69 -5.39
CA GLY A 90 -41.37 -11.21 -6.00
C GLY A 90 -41.11 -12.62 -6.53
N GLN A 91 -41.44 -13.61 -5.70
CA GLN A 91 -41.59 -15.00 -6.09
C GLN A 91 -42.81 -15.11 -7.05
N PRO A 92 -42.70 -15.78 -8.21
CA PRO A 92 -43.86 -16.02 -9.04
C PRO A 92 -44.80 -17.03 -8.35
N SER A 93 -46.06 -16.63 -8.23
CA SER A 93 -47.17 -17.40 -7.69
C SER A 93 -47.30 -18.79 -8.34
N GLY A 94 -47.20 -19.83 -7.51
CA GLY A 94 -47.82 -21.13 -7.75
C GLY A 94 -48.86 -21.35 -6.65
N ASP A 95 -50.13 -21.34 -7.03
CA ASP A 95 -51.29 -21.52 -6.17
C ASP A 95 -51.25 -22.82 -5.34
N ALA A 96 -51.31 -22.70 -4.01
CA ALA A 96 -51.97 -23.66 -3.13
C ALA A 96 -52.34 -23.01 -1.78
N ALA A 97 -53.61 -23.22 -1.39
CA ALA A 97 -54.37 -22.55 -0.33
C ALA A 97 -53.92 -22.86 1.13
N PRO A 98 -54.40 -22.09 2.14
CA PRO A 98 -53.76 -21.92 3.44
C PRO A 98 -54.29 -22.84 4.55
N THR A 99 -53.46 -23.06 5.59
CA THR A 99 -53.89 -23.59 6.90
C THR A 99 -53.43 -22.60 7.98
N PRO A 100 -54.29 -22.12 8.91
CA PRO A 100 -53.87 -21.22 9.99
C PRO A 100 -53.70 -21.96 11.33
N GLN A 101 -52.61 -21.71 12.06
CA GLN A 101 -52.56 -21.82 13.53
C GLN A 101 -51.31 -21.13 14.12
N PRO A 102 -51.28 -20.79 15.42
CA PRO A 102 -51.11 -19.42 15.88
C PRO A 102 -49.78 -19.18 16.62
N GLU A 103 -49.58 -17.91 16.95
CA GLU A 103 -48.51 -17.33 17.74
C GLU A 103 -48.13 -18.13 19.00
N SER A 104 -46.84 -18.14 19.31
CA SER A 104 -46.34 -18.21 20.68
C SER A 104 -45.05 -17.42 20.79
N SER A 105 -45.12 -16.46 21.71
CA SER A 105 -44.09 -15.54 22.15
C SER A 105 -42.98 -16.22 22.96
N ASP A 106 -41.97 -15.41 23.25
CA ASP A 106 -40.99 -15.52 24.34
C ASP A 106 -39.80 -16.47 24.13
N THR A 107 -38.61 -15.91 23.98
CA THR A 107 -37.78 -15.47 25.13
C THR A 107 -36.36 -15.21 24.64
N SER A 108 -35.84 -14.02 24.96
CA SER A 108 -34.42 -13.69 24.90
C SER A 108 -33.55 -14.78 25.52
N THR A 109 -32.65 -15.37 24.74
CA THR A 109 -31.47 -16.04 25.28
C THR A 109 -30.26 -15.43 24.61
N SER A 110 -29.55 -14.60 25.38
CA SER A 110 -28.21 -14.14 25.07
C SER A 110 -27.31 -15.33 24.77
N SER A 111 -26.63 -15.32 23.64
CA SER A 111 -25.48 -16.20 23.36
C SER A 111 -24.56 -15.53 22.34
N SER A 112 -23.68 -14.70 22.88
CA SER A 112 -22.27 -14.61 22.51
C SER A 112 -21.93 -14.50 21.01
N SER A 113 -22.06 -13.30 20.44
CA SER A 113 -21.09 -12.90 19.42
C SER A 113 -19.75 -12.68 20.14
N VAL A 114 -18.86 -13.67 20.04
CA VAL A 114 -17.49 -13.57 20.49
C VAL A 114 -16.83 -12.43 19.71
N VAL A 115 -16.63 -11.29 20.37
CA VAL A 115 -15.76 -10.23 19.85
C VAL A 115 -14.33 -10.74 20.03
N VAL A 116 -13.81 -11.41 19.00
CA VAL A 116 -12.38 -11.72 18.89
C VAL A 116 -11.66 -10.42 18.55
N ASN A 117 -11.40 -9.60 19.57
CA ASN A 117 -10.41 -8.52 19.49
C ASN A 117 -9.03 -9.15 19.68
N GLU A 118 -8.56 -9.93 18.70
CA GLU A 118 -7.14 -10.28 18.61
C GLU A 118 -6.40 -9.10 17.99
N PRO A 119 -5.22 -8.71 18.51
CA PRO A 119 -4.49 -7.54 18.02
C PRO A 119 -3.99 -7.65 16.57
N ASP A 120 -4.17 -8.80 15.92
CA ASP A 120 -3.78 -9.07 14.53
C ASP A 120 -4.97 -9.37 13.58
N VAL A 121 -6.22 -9.35 14.07
CA VAL A 121 -7.40 -9.58 13.24
C VAL A 121 -8.08 -8.25 12.96
N ILE A 122 -8.05 -7.83 11.69
CA ILE A 122 -8.70 -6.60 11.25
C ILE A 122 -10.21 -6.84 11.18
N ASP A 123 -10.96 -6.21 12.08
CA ASP A 123 -12.43 -6.17 12.01
C ASP A 123 -12.87 -5.15 10.94
N TYR A 124 -13.21 -5.66 9.76
CA TYR A 124 -13.64 -4.84 8.63
C TYR A 124 -15.03 -4.22 8.84
N ASN A 125 -15.89 -4.82 9.66
CA ASN A 125 -17.20 -4.25 10.01
C ASN A 125 -17.03 -3.02 10.90
N ALA A 126 -16.16 -3.11 11.92
CA ALA A 126 -15.80 -1.97 12.76
C ALA A 126 -15.12 -0.86 11.94
N ARG A 127 -14.27 -1.22 10.96
CA ARG A 127 -13.64 -0.27 10.05
C ARG A 127 -14.65 0.41 9.12
N TYR A 128 -15.63 -0.33 8.61
CA TYR A 128 -16.70 0.20 7.78
C TYR A 128 -17.59 1.18 8.57
N GLU A 129 -17.99 0.82 9.79
CA GLU A 129 -18.73 1.69 10.70
C GLU A 129 -17.96 2.98 11.01
N GLN A 130 -16.63 2.87 11.21
CA GLN A 130 -15.75 4.03 11.44
C GLN A 130 -15.72 4.97 10.22
N THR A 131 -15.69 4.44 9.00
CA THR A 131 -15.69 5.25 7.77
C THR A 131 -17.03 5.90 7.46
N THR A 132 -18.15 5.22 7.77
CA THR A 132 -19.50 5.67 7.41
C THR A 132 -20.15 6.57 8.48
N SER A 133 -19.85 6.34 9.76
CA SER A 133 -20.54 7.03 10.87
C SER A 133 -20.01 8.44 11.16
N GLY A 134 -19.01 8.94 10.42
CA GLY A 134 -18.41 10.27 10.64
C GLY A 134 -17.80 10.48 12.03
N GLY A 135 -17.73 9.42 12.84
CA GLY A 135 -17.13 9.42 14.16
C GLY A 135 -15.62 9.53 14.00
N LEU A 136 -15.06 10.68 14.35
CA LEU A 136 -13.63 10.88 14.50
C LEU A 136 -13.13 10.03 15.68
N ASN A 137 -13.08 8.72 15.52
CA ASN A 137 -12.41 7.84 16.45
C ASN A 137 -10.92 8.11 16.28
N VAL A 138 -10.38 8.91 17.20
CA VAL A 138 -9.00 9.41 17.15
C VAL A 138 -8.07 8.21 17.17
N ASN A 139 -7.47 7.89 16.03
CA ASN A 139 -6.49 6.84 15.92
C ASN A 139 -5.28 7.23 16.78
N TRP A 140 -5.04 6.52 17.87
CA TRP A 140 -3.91 6.78 18.76
C TRP A 140 -2.57 6.70 18.02
N GLY A 141 -2.48 5.91 16.95
CA GLY A 141 -1.31 5.89 16.05
C GLY A 141 -1.06 7.25 15.38
N ASP A 142 -2.10 7.89 14.85
CA ASP A 142 -1.97 9.21 14.22
C ASP A 142 -1.61 10.29 15.25
N VAL A 143 -2.11 10.18 16.49
CA VAL A 143 -1.72 11.05 17.60
C VAL A 143 -0.25 10.88 17.94
N ILE A 144 0.23 9.64 18.06
CA ILE A 144 1.65 9.35 18.33
C ILE A 144 2.54 9.90 17.21
N VAL A 145 2.16 9.69 15.95
CA VAL A 145 2.87 10.23 14.79
C VAL A 145 2.89 11.77 14.82
N GLY A 146 1.76 12.41 15.12
CA GLY A 146 1.67 13.86 15.26
C GLY A 146 2.59 14.39 16.37
N VAL A 147 2.63 13.72 17.52
CA VAL A 147 3.54 14.07 18.63
C VAL A 147 5.00 13.91 18.21
N LEU A 148 5.37 12.85 17.49
CA LEU A 148 6.73 12.64 17.01
C LEU A 148 7.15 13.72 15.99
N ILE A 149 6.27 14.08 15.06
CA ILE A 149 6.55 15.14 14.07
C ILE A 149 6.77 16.48 14.78
N VAL A 150 5.89 16.84 15.72
CA VAL A 150 6.05 18.06 16.51
C VAL A 150 7.32 18.00 17.36
N GLY A 151 7.61 16.85 17.97
CA GLY A 151 8.82 16.64 18.77
C GLY A 151 10.11 16.79 17.96
N VAL A 152 10.17 16.24 16.74
CA VAL A 152 11.30 16.39 15.83
C VAL A 152 11.41 17.82 15.31
N GLY A 153 10.28 18.46 14.97
CA GLY A 153 10.28 19.85 14.50
C GLY A 153 10.76 20.83 15.56
N VAL A 154 10.21 20.73 16.78
CA VAL A 154 10.57 21.60 17.91
C VAL A 154 11.97 21.25 18.43
N GLY A 155 12.27 19.96 18.61
CA GLY A 155 13.55 19.49 19.12
C GLY A 155 14.70 19.72 18.13
N GLY A 156 14.52 19.31 16.87
CA GLY A 156 15.49 19.53 15.79
C GLY A 156 15.66 21.00 15.45
N GLY A 157 14.55 21.74 15.27
CA GLY A 157 14.59 23.18 14.98
C GLY A 157 15.20 23.99 16.13
N GLY A 158 14.83 23.67 17.38
CA GLY A 158 15.40 24.29 18.58
C GLY A 158 16.89 23.98 18.76
N PHE A 159 17.31 22.75 18.48
CA PHE A 159 18.72 22.35 18.52
C PHE A 159 19.55 23.10 17.47
N VAL A 160 19.05 23.21 16.23
CA VAL A 160 19.73 23.97 15.16
C VAL A 160 19.84 25.44 15.52
N TYR A 161 18.76 26.07 15.99
CA TYR A 161 18.77 27.47 16.42
C TYR A 161 19.77 27.72 17.56
N TRP A 162 19.79 26.85 18.57
CA TRP A 162 20.73 26.94 19.68
C TRP A 162 22.18 26.75 19.23
N ASN A 163 22.44 25.77 18.36
CA ASN A 163 23.76 25.49 17.82
C ASN A 163 24.28 26.65 16.95
N GLU A 164 23.45 27.22 16.09
CA GLU A 164 23.81 28.42 15.31
C GLU A 164 24.11 29.61 16.21
N ARG A 165 23.29 29.85 17.24
CA ARG A 165 23.51 30.96 18.18
C ARG A 165 24.80 30.78 18.98
N ARG A 166 25.14 29.55 19.35
CA ARG A 166 26.40 29.21 20.02
C ARG A 166 27.60 29.45 19.10
N LEU A 167 27.50 29.09 17.83
CA LEU A 167 28.57 29.29 16.84
C LEU A 167 28.74 30.77 16.44
N ARG A 168 27.67 31.57 16.43
CA ARG A 168 27.72 33.02 16.20
C ARG A 168 28.26 33.79 17.40
N GLY A 169 28.11 33.25 18.61
CA GLY A 169 28.66 33.81 19.86
C GLY A 169 30.10 33.37 20.16
N ALA A 170 30.56 32.26 19.57
CA ALA A 170 31.97 31.98 19.49
C ALA A 170 32.63 33.06 18.61
N THR A 171 33.67 33.70 19.13
CA THR A 171 34.46 34.66 18.35
C THR A 171 34.79 34.03 17.00
N PRO A 172 34.64 34.76 15.87
CA PRO A 172 35.09 34.24 14.59
C PRO A 172 36.55 33.86 14.79
N ALA A 173 36.84 32.57 14.65
CA ALA A 173 38.21 32.10 14.66
C ALA A 173 38.96 33.02 13.69
N LYS A 174 39.95 33.72 14.24
CA LYS A 174 40.87 34.59 13.51
C LYS A 174 41.10 33.94 12.15
N PRO A 175 40.87 34.64 11.01
CA PRO A 175 40.96 34.01 9.70
C PRO A 175 42.26 33.24 9.69
N ALA A 176 42.15 31.91 9.58
CA ALA A 176 43.32 31.08 9.50
C ALA A 176 44.19 31.73 8.42
N PRO A 177 45.50 31.94 8.67
CA PRO A 177 46.37 32.44 7.62
C PRO A 177 46.05 31.61 6.40
N LYS A 178 45.72 32.25 5.26
CA LYS A 178 45.40 31.60 3.98
C LYS A 178 46.18 30.32 3.98
N ALA A 179 45.47 29.18 4.09
CA ALA A 179 46.12 27.90 4.03
C ALA A 179 46.80 27.91 2.67
N THR A 180 48.07 28.27 2.67
CA THR A 180 49.02 27.79 1.69
C THR A 180 48.68 26.32 1.71
N ALA A 181 48.21 25.81 0.57
CA ALA A 181 47.98 24.40 0.39
C ALA A 181 49.30 23.74 0.78
N VAL A 182 49.41 23.36 2.05
CA VAL A 182 50.40 22.44 2.50
C VAL A 182 49.91 21.20 1.79
N PRO A 183 50.60 20.70 0.76
CA PRO A 183 50.25 19.41 0.23
C PRO A 183 50.31 18.50 1.45
N VAL A 184 49.14 18.07 1.93
CA VAL A 184 49.09 16.95 2.84
C VAL A 184 49.71 15.86 1.98
N ASN A 185 50.97 15.57 2.27
CA ASN A 185 51.69 14.47 1.68
C ASN A 185 51.12 13.23 2.38
N VAL A 186 49.84 12.96 2.09
CA VAL A 186 49.23 11.65 2.24
C VAL A 186 50.16 10.74 1.44
N PRO A 187 50.66 9.62 2.00
CA PRO A 187 51.59 8.73 1.30
C PRO A 187 51.18 8.64 -0.16
N ALA A 188 52.05 9.16 -1.04
CA ALA A 188 51.69 9.60 -2.37
C ALA A 188 50.79 8.58 -3.05
N TYR A 189 49.50 8.91 -3.17
CA TYR A 189 48.59 8.09 -3.96
C TYR A 189 49.23 7.91 -5.34
N PRO A 190 49.23 6.69 -5.90
CA PRO A 190 49.79 6.47 -7.23
C PRO A 190 49.23 7.51 -8.21
N PRO A 191 50.03 8.04 -9.14
CA PRO A 191 49.59 9.10 -10.05
C PRO A 191 48.33 8.71 -10.83
N GLU A 192 48.11 7.41 -11.04
CA GLU A 192 46.91 6.83 -11.65
C GLU A 192 45.65 7.10 -10.80
N VAL A 193 45.72 6.95 -9.48
CA VAL A 193 44.59 7.20 -8.57
C VAL A 193 44.24 8.68 -8.54
N VAL A 194 45.25 9.55 -8.55
CA VAL A 194 45.05 11.00 -8.59
C VAL A 194 44.41 11.42 -9.92
N ALA A 195 44.81 10.80 -11.03
CA ALA A 195 44.23 11.06 -12.34
C ALA A 195 42.75 10.65 -12.46
N LEU A 196 42.27 9.71 -11.62
CA LEU A 196 40.88 9.26 -11.60
C LEU A 196 39.95 10.16 -10.77
N MET A 197 40.49 10.98 -9.86
CA MET A 197 39.68 11.83 -8.98
C MET A 197 38.69 12.75 -9.72
N PRO A 198 39.06 13.45 -10.81
CA PRO A 198 38.12 14.29 -11.54
C PRO A 198 36.98 13.50 -12.19
N GLN A 199 37.22 12.24 -12.57
CA GLN A 199 36.21 11.38 -13.19
C GLN A 199 35.22 10.87 -12.15
N ILE A 200 35.71 10.49 -10.97
CA ILE A 200 34.87 10.08 -9.84
C ILE A 200 33.98 11.25 -9.39
N ALA A 201 34.52 12.47 -9.35
CA ALA A 201 33.76 13.66 -8.99
C ALA A 201 32.59 14.00 -9.94
N GLN A 202 32.62 13.51 -11.19
CA GLN A 202 31.55 13.69 -12.17
C GLN A 202 30.42 12.63 -12.05
N LEU A 203 30.60 11.59 -11.23
CA LEU A 203 29.57 10.59 -11.00
C LEU A 203 28.38 11.18 -10.25
N ASN A 204 27.17 10.72 -10.59
CA ASN A 204 25.97 11.08 -9.83
C ASN A 204 26.00 10.45 -8.41
N PRO A 205 25.19 10.94 -7.45
CA PRO A 205 25.21 10.42 -6.08
C PRO A 205 24.97 8.92 -5.95
N ARG A 206 24.12 8.35 -6.82
CA ARG A 206 23.87 6.90 -6.88
C ARG A 206 25.12 6.13 -7.35
N GLY A 207 25.84 6.64 -8.33
CA GLY A 207 27.07 6.06 -8.85
C GLY A 207 28.21 6.14 -7.83
N LEU A 208 28.33 7.23 -7.08
CA LEU A 208 29.27 7.35 -5.97
C LEU A 208 29.00 6.32 -4.86
N TYR A 209 27.73 6.13 -4.50
CA TYR A 209 27.35 5.12 -3.51
C TYR A 209 27.62 3.69 -4.01
N ALA A 210 27.29 3.40 -5.27
CA ALA A 210 27.59 2.10 -5.89
C ALA A 210 29.10 1.83 -5.96
N LEU A 211 29.90 2.83 -6.34
CA LEU A 211 31.37 2.72 -6.36
C LEU A 211 31.93 2.52 -4.95
N LYS A 212 31.41 3.26 -3.95
CA LYS A 212 31.79 3.07 -2.55
C LYS A 212 31.53 1.65 -2.10
N ARG A 213 30.31 1.14 -2.33
CA ARG A 213 29.93 -0.24 -1.97
C ARG A 213 30.75 -1.28 -2.70
N LEU A 214 31.08 -1.05 -3.97
CA LEU A 214 31.96 -1.96 -4.73
C LEU A 214 33.36 -2.00 -4.11
N LEU A 215 33.91 -0.84 -3.73
CA LEU A 215 35.25 -0.73 -3.13
C LEU A 215 35.32 -1.14 -1.64
N GLU A 216 34.21 -1.56 -1.02
CA GLU A 216 34.23 -2.10 0.36
C GLU A 216 34.99 -3.43 0.42
N ASP A 217 34.95 -4.22 -0.66
CA ASP A 217 35.76 -5.42 -0.83
C ASP A 217 36.69 -5.27 -2.05
N PRO A 218 38.00 -5.03 -1.83
CA PRO A 218 38.92 -4.72 -2.92
C PRO A 218 39.23 -5.92 -3.83
N GLU A 219 39.13 -7.15 -3.33
CA GLU A 219 39.41 -8.35 -4.15
C GLU A 219 38.28 -8.57 -5.15
N ASP A 220 37.04 -8.61 -4.65
CA ASP A 220 35.83 -8.72 -5.48
C ASP A 220 35.70 -7.54 -6.45
N ALA A 221 36.01 -6.32 -5.99
CA ALA A 221 36.00 -5.14 -6.85
C ALA A 221 36.98 -5.29 -8.02
N SER A 222 38.17 -5.81 -7.78
CA SER A 222 39.20 -5.97 -8.81
C SER A 222 38.77 -6.99 -9.86
N GLU A 223 38.18 -8.11 -9.44
CA GLU A 223 37.67 -9.15 -10.33
C GLU A 223 36.49 -8.64 -11.17
N LEU A 224 35.53 -7.97 -10.53
CA LEU A 224 34.38 -7.38 -11.21
C LEU A 224 34.80 -6.31 -12.21
N LEU A 225 35.69 -5.38 -11.84
CA LEU A 225 36.19 -4.37 -12.77
C LEU A 225 36.97 -5.01 -13.91
N HIS A 226 37.74 -6.08 -13.65
CA HIS A 226 38.44 -6.82 -14.69
C HIS A 226 37.47 -7.51 -15.67
N SER A 227 36.44 -8.19 -15.15
CA SER A 227 35.41 -8.83 -15.97
C SER A 227 34.63 -7.80 -16.80
N LEU A 228 34.26 -6.67 -16.20
CA LEU A 228 33.57 -5.56 -16.88
C LEU A 228 34.43 -4.91 -17.96
N SER A 229 35.75 -4.82 -17.76
CA SER A 229 36.66 -4.26 -18.76
C SER A 229 36.73 -5.09 -20.05
N ARG A 230 36.40 -6.39 -19.96
CA ARG A 230 36.31 -7.29 -21.12
C ARG A 230 34.92 -7.30 -21.76
N LEU A 231 33.91 -6.76 -21.08
CA LEU A 231 32.57 -6.66 -21.63
C LEU A 231 32.51 -5.51 -22.63
N ASP A 232 32.07 -5.81 -23.85
CA ASP A 232 31.86 -4.77 -24.85
C ASP A 232 30.73 -3.82 -24.40
N PRO A 233 30.96 -2.50 -24.34
CA PRO A 233 29.95 -1.54 -23.94
C PRO A 233 28.69 -1.55 -24.83
N GLU A 234 28.79 -2.00 -26.09
CA GLU A 234 27.61 -2.20 -26.96
C GLU A 234 26.67 -3.29 -26.43
N TRP A 235 27.20 -4.36 -25.85
CA TRP A 235 26.38 -5.40 -25.24
C TRP A 235 25.61 -4.87 -24.03
N VAL A 236 26.24 -4.04 -23.19
CA VAL A 236 25.56 -3.42 -22.05
C VAL A 236 24.42 -2.50 -22.50
N ARG A 237 24.63 -1.71 -23.57
CA ARG A 237 23.59 -0.86 -24.15
C ARG A 237 22.45 -1.69 -24.72
N ARG A 238 22.77 -2.76 -25.45
CA ARG A 238 21.77 -3.67 -26.03
C ARG A 238 20.93 -4.33 -24.95
N ILE A 239 21.54 -4.85 -23.88
CA ILE A 239 20.83 -5.44 -22.74
C ILE A 239 19.95 -4.41 -22.03
N ARG A 240 20.43 -3.17 -21.86
CA ARG A 240 19.61 -2.08 -21.29
C ARG A 240 18.44 -1.68 -22.16
N SER A 241 18.57 -1.82 -23.48
CA SER A 241 17.49 -1.53 -24.44
C SER A 241 16.45 -2.65 -24.52
N LEU A 242 16.74 -3.85 -24.01
CA LEU A 242 15.76 -4.92 -23.93
C LEU A 242 14.61 -4.54 -22.99
N ASP A 243 13.40 -4.93 -23.39
CA ASP A 243 12.22 -4.80 -22.54
C ASP A 243 12.36 -5.63 -21.24
N ARG A 244 11.42 -5.42 -20.32
CA ARG A 244 11.49 -6.05 -18.99
C ARG A 244 11.36 -7.57 -19.08
N ASP A 245 10.57 -8.08 -20.03
CA ASP A 245 10.26 -9.50 -20.15
C ASP A 245 11.44 -10.24 -20.79
N ALA A 246 12.04 -9.66 -21.83
CA ALA A 246 13.27 -10.17 -22.43
C ALA A 246 14.44 -10.23 -21.43
N ARG A 247 14.55 -9.23 -20.54
CA ARG A 247 15.55 -9.27 -19.45
C ARG A 247 15.23 -10.33 -18.41
N ALA A 248 13.96 -10.52 -18.05
CA ALA A 248 13.56 -11.57 -17.11
C ALA A 248 13.87 -12.97 -17.68
N LEU A 249 13.61 -13.20 -18.97
CA LEU A 249 13.95 -14.45 -19.64
C LEU A 249 15.45 -14.70 -19.69
N LEU A 250 16.26 -13.69 -20.00
CA LEU A 250 17.72 -13.82 -19.98
C LEU A 250 18.26 -14.12 -18.58
N MET A 251 17.72 -13.50 -17.53
CA MET A 251 18.12 -13.79 -16.16
C MET A 251 17.68 -15.18 -15.72
N GLY A 252 16.53 -15.67 -16.19
CA GLY A 252 16.08 -17.05 -15.96
C GLY A 252 17.02 -18.07 -16.62
N LEU A 253 17.48 -17.80 -17.85
CA LEU A 253 18.40 -18.67 -18.59
C LEU A 253 19.83 -18.69 -18.04
N ALA A 254 20.26 -17.62 -17.36
CA ALA A 254 21.60 -17.51 -16.77
C ALA A 254 21.67 -18.01 -15.32
N GLY A 255 20.53 -18.38 -14.72
CA GLY A 255 20.40 -18.82 -13.33
C GLY A 255 20.42 -20.34 -13.11
N ASP A 256 20.56 -21.13 -14.18
CA ASP A 256 20.78 -22.59 -14.16
C ASP A 256 22.25 -22.92 -14.44
#